data_AF-A0A2W2BUM8-F1
#
_entry.id   AF-A0A2W2BUM8-F1
#
_cell.length_a   1.000
_cell.length_b   1.000
_cell.length_c   1.000
_cell.angle_alpha   90.00
_cell.angle_beta   90.00
_cell.angle_gamma   90.00
#
_symmetry.space_group_name_H-M   'P 1'
#
loop_
_entity.id
_entity.type
_entity.pdbx_description
1 polymer ?
#
loop_
_entity_poly.entity_id
_entity_poly.type
_entity_poly.pdbx_seq_one_letter_code
_entity_poly.pdbx_strand_id
1 'polypeptide(L)' 'RMAASEAASGTNLWGAFGLIAELLAAGRTGSVVTLICDAGDRYADTYYADDWVAAQALDLTPHLTTIDRFLTNGTWPS' A
#
# COMPACT_ATOMS: atom_id res chain seq x y z
N ARG A 1 -0.94 -3.23 -11.56
CA ARG A 1 -1.78 -2.64 -10.49
C ARG A 1 -1.64 -3.50 -9.26
N MET A 2 -0.93 -3.05 -8.21
CA MET A 2 -1.04 -3.65 -6.88
C MET A 2 -2.42 -3.26 -6.36
N ALA A 3 -3.39 -4.17 -6.43
CA ALA A 3 -4.65 -4.01 -5.73
C ALA A 3 -4.42 -4.47 -4.29
N ALA A 4 -4.48 -3.54 -3.33
CA ALA A 4 -4.54 -3.91 -1.92
C ALA A 4 -5.90 -4.54 -1.64
N SER A 5 -5.94 -5.79 -1.20
CA SER A 5 -7.13 -6.48 -0.69
C SER A 5 -7.64 -5.84 0.60
N GLU A 6 -8.91 -5.44 0.69
CA GLU A 6 -9.52 -4.70 1.81
C GLU A 6 -8.77 -3.42 2.28
N ALA A 7 -9.49 -2.43 2.79
CA ALA A 7 -8.88 -1.24 3.40
C ALA A 7 -7.88 -1.60 4.52
N ALA A 8 -8.14 -2.69 5.26
CA ALA A 8 -7.26 -3.18 6.31
C ALA A 8 -5.94 -3.77 5.77
N SER A 9 -5.96 -4.58 4.70
CA SER A 9 -4.69 -5.10 4.17
C SER A 9 -3.89 -4.03 3.42
N GLY A 10 -4.54 -3.04 2.82
CA GLY A 10 -3.85 -1.85 2.29
C GLY A 10 -3.13 -1.06 3.39
N THR A 11 -3.77 -0.87 4.54
CA THR A 11 -3.16 -0.20 5.70
C THR A 11 -2.01 -1.03 6.29
N ASN A 12 -2.17 -2.35 6.37
CA ASN A 12 -1.12 -3.27 6.81
C ASN A 12 0.11 -3.23 5.91
N LEU A 13 -0.07 -3.15 4.58
CA LEU A 13 1.03 -3.01 3.63
C LEU A 13 1.73 -1.67 3.76
N TRP A 14 0.97 -0.58 3.93
CA TRP A 14 1.53 0.76 4.15
C TRP A 14 2.45 0.79 5.38
N GLY A 15 2.02 0.21 6.50
CA GLY A 15 2.85 0.09 7.70
C GLY A 15 4.06 -0.83 7.49
N ALA A 16 3.88 -1.97 6.81
CA ALA A 16 4.98 -2.89 6.54
C ALA A 16 6.09 -2.26 5.70
N PHE A 17 5.75 -1.43 4.70
CA PHE A 17 6.74 -0.72 3.90
C PHE A 17 7.53 0.31 4.71
N GLY A 18 6.87 1.04 5.62
CA GLY A 18 7.57 1.91 6.57
C GLY A 18 8.59 1.16 7.42
N LEU A 19 8.18 0.02 8.01
CA LEU A 19 9.09 -0.82 8.81
C LEU A 19 10.27 -1.37 7.98
N ILE A 20 10.01 -1.80 6.74
CA ILE A 20 11.07 -2.27 5.85
C ILE A 20 12.05 -1.15 5.53
N ALA A 21 11.56 0.07 5.25
CA ALA A 21 12.40 1.22 4.99
C ALA A 21 13.29 1.58 6.18
N GLU A 22 12.76 1.49 7.42
CA GLU A 22 13.56 1.67 8.64
C GLU A 22 14.67 0.62 8.76
N LEU A 23 14.37 -0.64 8.46
CA LEU A 23 15.37 -1.72 8.47
C LEU A 23 16.46 -1.48 7.42
N LEU A 24 16.07 -1.08 6.21
CA LEU A 24 17.00 -0.73 5.12
C LEU A 24 17.90 0.44 5.51
N ALA A 25 17.32 1.52 6.04
CA ALA A 25 18.07 2.70 6.48
C ALA A 25 19.07 2.39 7.60
N ALA A 26 18.73 1.45 8.49
CA ALA A 26 19.60 0.99 9.57
C ALA A 26 20.62 -0.08 9.12
N GLY A 27 20.61 -0.52 7.86
CA GLY A 27 21.45 -1.64 7.39
C GLY A 27 21.16 -2.96 8.09
N ARG A 28 19.93 -3.13 8.61
CA ARG A 28 19.50 -4.30 9.39
C ARG A 28 18.73 -5.27 8.51
N THR A 29 19.03 -6.56 8.64
CA THR A 29 18.27 -7.64 7.99
C THR A 29 17.25 -8.23 8.95
N GLY A 30 16.07 -8.58 8.45
CA GLY A 30 15.02 -9.22 9.23
C GLY A 30 13.81 -9.57 8.36
N SER A 31 12.91 -10.40 8.87
CA SER A 31 11.64 -10.71 8.22
C SER A 31 10.53 -9.81 8.77
N VAL A 32 9.75 -9.19 7.89
CA VAL A 32 8.52 -8.50 8.25
C VAL A 32 7.35 -9.38 7.82
N VAL A 33 6.47 -9.71 8.76
CA VAL A 33 5.28 -10.54 8.51
C VAL A 33 4.06 -9.66 8.73
N THR A 34 3.12 -9.73 7.79
CA THR A 34 1.84 -9.01 7.86
C THR A 34 0.70 -9.91 7.41
N LEU A 35 -0.53 -9.60 7.83
CA LEU A 35 -1.73 -10.37 7.51
C LEU A 35 -2.52 -9.66 6.41
N ILE A 36 -2.97 -10.47 5.45
CA ILE A 36 -3.87 -10.09 4.36
C ILE A 36 -5.08 -11.02 4.47
N CYS A 37 -6.24 -10.47 4.83
CA CYS A 37 -7.32 -11.27 5.43
C CYS A 37 -8.43 -11.65 4.44
N ASP A 38 -8.55 -11.01 3.28
CA ASP A 38 -9.54 -11.36 2.26
C ASP A 38 -9.07 -11.05 0.83
N ALA A 39 -9.88 -11.42 -0.16
CA ALA A 39 -9.63 -11.15 -1.59
C ALA A 39 -10.25 -9.84 -2.10
N GLY A 40 -11.01 -9.12 -1.26
CA GLY A 40 -11.65 -7.86 -1.63
C GLY A 40 -12.88 -7.94 -2.55
N ASP A 41 -13.33 -9.12 -2.99
CA ASP A 41 -14.45 -9.27 -3.96
C ASP A 41 -15.73 -8.49 -3.59
N ARG A 42 -15.97 -8.30 -2.28
CA ARG A 42 -17.10 -7.53 -1.74
C ARG A 42 -17.06 -6.02 -2.09
N TYR A 43 -15.90 -5.51 -2.47
CA TYR A 43 -15.65 -4.09 -2.73
C TYR A 43 -15.41 -3.76 -4.21
N ALA A 44 -15.64 -4.73 -5.11
CA ALA A 44 -15.38 -4.59 -6.54
C ALA A 44 -15.99 -3.31 -7.15
N ASP A 45 -17.21 -2.97 -6.74
CA ASP A 45 -17.94 -1.79 -7.23
C ASP A 45 -17.68 -0.50 -6.41
N THR A 46 -16.66 -0.51 -5.54
CA THR A 46 -16.27 0.64 -4.70
C THR A 46 -14.86 1.11 -5.03
N TYR A 47 -13.94 1.19 -4.06
CA TYR A 47 -12.57 1.70 -4.26
C TYR A 47 -11.70 0.85 -5.20
N TYR A 48 -12.20 -0.30 -5.71
CA TYR A 48 -11.59 -1.02 -6.82
C TYR A 48 -12.04 -0.53 -8.21
N ALA A 49 -13.14 0.23 -8.30
CA ALA A 49 -13.65 0.79 -9.53
C ALA A 49 -13.16 2.22 -9.73
N ASP A 50 -12.50 2.48 -10.86
CA ASP A 50 -11.96 3.79 -11.22
C ASP A 50 -13.05 4.88 -11.25
N ASP A 51 -14.25 4.54 -11.76
CA ASP A 51 -15.39 5.47 -11.82
C ASP A 51 -15.88 5.87 -10.43
N TRP A 52 -15.88 4.93 -9.47
CA TRP A 52 -16.26 5.21 -8.09
C TRP A 52 -15.22 6.13 -7.43
N VAL A 53 -13.92 5.85 -7.60
CA VAL A 53 -12.81 6.69 -7.09
C VAL A 53 -12.92 8.11 -7.63
N ALA A 54 -13.16 8.25 -8.94
CA ALA A 54 -13.36 9.55 -9.58
C ALA A 54 -14.60 10.26 -9.04
N ALA A 55 -15.72 9.54 -8.85
CA ALA A 55 -16.94 10.09 -8.27
C ALA A 55 -16.75 10.55 -6.80
N GLN A 56 -15.85 9.90 -6.05
CA GLN A 56 -15.47 10.33 -4.69
C GLN A 56 -14.42 11.45 -4.67
N ALA A 57 -13.95 11.92 -5.84
CA ALA A 57 -12.90 12.92 -5.98
C ALA A 57 -11.60 12.58 -5.21
N LEU A 58 -11.25 11.28 -5.16
CA LEU A 58 -10.04 10.80 -4.51
C LEU A 58 -8.86 10.85 -5.47
N ASP A 59 -7.80 11.56 -5.10
CA ASP A 59 -6.52 11.52 -5.82
C ASP A 59 -5.59 10.47 -5.20
N LEU A 60 -5.34 9.40 -5.95
CA LEU A 60 -4.44 8.31 -5.54
C LEU A 60 -2.98 8.56 -5.92
N THR A 61 -2.70 9.57 -6.76
CA THR A 61 -1.38 9.83 -7.34
C THR A 61 -0.27 9.98 -6.30
N PRO A 62 -0.45 10.71 -5.18
CA PRO A 62 0.61 10.86 -4.18
C PRO A 62 0.97 9.55 -3.48
N HIS A 63 -0.03 8.71 -3.23
CA HIS A 63 0.13 7.40 -2.58
C HIS A 63 0.78 6.39 -3.52
N LEU A 64 0.37 6.37 -4.78
CA LEU A 64 1.02 5.54 -5.82
C LEU A 64 2.48 5.94 -6.01
N THR A 65 2.77 7.23 -6.09
CA THR A 65 4.15 7.75 -6.19
C THR A 65 5.01 7.34 -5.01
N THR A 66 4.43 7.29 -3.81
CA THR A 66 5.13 6.83 -2.60
C THR A 66 5.49 5.36 -2.69
N ILE A 67 4.52 4.52 -3.08
CA ILE A 67 4.73 3.09 -3.25
C ILE A 67 5.76 2.81 -4.35
N ASP A 68 5.64 3.47 -5.50
CA ASP A 68 6.58 3.29 -6.61
C ASP A 68 8.02 3.67 -6.22
N ARG A 69 8.19 4.75 -5.46
CA ARG A 69 9.49 5.15 -4.92
C ARG A 69 10.07 4.07 -4.01
N PHE A 70 9.27 3.57 -3.09
CA PHE A 70 9.68 2.50 -2.18
C PHE A 70 10.05 1.21 -2.94
N LEU A 71 9.25 0.79 -3.91
CA LEU A 71 9.55 -0.39 -4.72
C LEU A 71 10.80 -0.20 -5.59
N THR A 72 11.11 1.04 -5.98
CA THR A 72 12.28 1.36 -6.80
C THR A 72 13.57 1.41 -5.98
N ASN A 73 13.56 2.01 -4.79
CA ASN A 73 14.79 2.30 -4.05
C ASN A 73 14.70 2.18 -2.52
N GLY A 74 13.60 1.66 -1.98
CA GLY A 74 13.40 1.48 -0.54
C GLY A 74 13.12 2.76 0.25
N THR A 75 12.94 3.91 -0.40
CA THR A 75 12.67 5.18 0.30
C THR A 75 11.19 5.28 0.67
N TRP A 76 10.93 5.54 1.96
CA TRP A 76 9.59 5.80 2.49
C TRP A 76 9.50 7.24 3.03
N PRO A 77 8.35 7.94 2.90
CA PRO A 77 8.15 9.23 3.55
C PRO A 77 8.20 9.04 5.07
N SER A 78 9.07 9.80 5.73
CA SER A 78 9.14 9.94 7.18
C SER A 78 8.07 10.89 7.71
#